data_AF-A0A371WWN6-F1
#
_entry.id   AF-A0A371WWN6-F1
#
_cell.length_a   1.000
_cell.length_b   1.000
_cell.length_c   1.000
_cell.angle_alpha   90.00
_cell.angle_beta   90.00
_cell.angle_gamma   90.00
#
_symmetry.space_group_name_H-M   'P 1'
#
loop_
_entity.id
_entity.type
_entity.pdbx_description
1 polymer ?
#
loop_
_entity_poly.entity_id
_entity_poly.type
_entity_poly.pdbx_seq_one_letter_code
_entity_poly.pdbx_strand_id
1 'polypeptide(L)'
;MRRLTGLACVFFAAACLAGCSTLPKAGPNAKTIIERGDSSTYEHGELPPYTLIDISGDVVAALARHRPSGFRGSFGMSGPAPGGLLGIGDTVQVSVYESAPGGLFSTGDVGTGLGTKNVQLPQQQIARDGTITVPFAGQIQAAGRAPADVSSAIVAALSRKAIEPQVLVSLIKNSSNTVSVSGEVPLSGEFPLSLKGDRVGDVIAQAGVPKVPARGVFVRLTRGRRSATMRLSDLLEQPSQDIFVRPGDQIFLYTNPESFTVLGATGKNADVEFEGNRLTLAQAVGKAGGLDDQRSDAAGVFLFRYEDACAYADIENHHGCGASGAPVPVVYRLDLKDPNNLLVAQRFYLRDKDVLYIADAQSMDVFKFAQLLGTGLGVVGAGATISGR
;
A
#
# COMPACT_ATOMS: atom_id res chain seq x y z
N MET A 1 -57.73 -48.27 -18.48
CA MET A 1 -57.44 -47.61 -17.18
C MET A 1 -55.98 -47.77 -16.72
N ARG A 2 -55.36 -48.97 -16.77
CA ARG A 2 -53.93 -49.18 -16.41
C ARG A 2 -52.87 -48.35 -17.19
N ARG A 3 -53.15 -47.95 -18.44
CA ARG A 3 -52.23 -47.12 -19.25
C ARG A 3 -52.30 -45.63 -18.93
N LEU A 4 -53.44 -45.14 -18.43
CA LEU A 4 -53.60 -43.73 -18.02
C LEU A 4 -52.94 -43.45 -16.66
N THR A 5 -52.99 -44.40 -15.73
CA THR A 5 -52.29 -44.29 -14.44
C THR A 5 -50.77 -44.33 -14.60
N GLY A 6 -50.25 -45.12 -15.55
CA GLY A 6 -48.83 -45.12 -15.89
C GLY A 6 -48.36 -43.78 -16.47
N LEU A 7 -49.15 -43.18 -17.38
CA LEU A 7 -48.80 -41.89 -18.00
C LEU A 7 -48.82 -40.74 -16.99
N ALA A 8 -49.78 -40.73 -16.05
CA ALA A 8 -49.86 -39.74 -14.98
C ALA A 8 -48.69 -39.84 -13.99
N CYS A 9 -48.23 -41.05 -13.65
CA CYS A 9 -47.06 -41.26 -12.80
C CYS A 9 -45.76 -40.77 -13.46
N VAL A 10 -45.60 -41.00 -14.77
CA VAL A 10 -44.44 -40.52 -15.54
C VAL A 10 -44.45 -38.99 -15.65
N PHE A 11 -45.61 -38.38 -15.84
CA PHE A 11 -45.73 -36.92 -15.92
C PHE A 11 -45.46 -36.24 -14.57
N PHE A 12 -45.92 -36.83 -13.46
CA PHE A 12 -45.65 -36.34 -12.11
C PHE A 12 -44.16 -36.49 -11.74
N ALA A 13 -43.54 -37.62 -12.09
CA ALA A 13 -42.10 -37.82 -11.92
C ALA A 13 -41.29 -36.79 -12.74
N ALA A 14 -41.65 -36.55 -14.00
CA ALA A 14 -40.99 -35.54 -14.85
C ALA A 14 -41.16 -34.11 -14.31
N ALA A 15 -42.33 -33.77 -13.78
CA ALA A 15 -42.58 -32.47 -13.15
C ALA A 15 -41.79 -32.29 -11.83
N CYS A 16 -41.61 -33.35 -11.04
CA CYS A 16 -40.76 -33.33 -9.84
C CYS A 16 -39.27 -33.15 -10.18
N LEU A 17 -38.77 -33.72 -11.29
CA LEU A 17 -37.38 -33.53 -11.72
C LEU A 17 -37.10 -32.11 -12.26
N ALA A 18 -38.07 -31.49 -12.93
CA ALA A 18 -37.92 -30.13 -13.48
C ALA A 18 -37.95 -29.03 -12.39
N GLY A 19 -38.51 -29.30 -11.21
CA GLY A 19 -38.59 -28.34 -10.10
C GLY A 19 -37.29 -28.17 -9.30
N CYS A 20 -36.31 -29.06 -9.45
CA CYS A 20 -35.05 -29.00 -8.70
C CYS A 20 -34.12 -27.86 -9.15
N SER A 21 -34.28 -27.33 -10.37
CA SER A 21 -33.43 -26.26 -10.90
C SER A 21 -33.85 -24.85 -10.49
N THR A 22 -35.02 -24.67 -9.87
CA THR A 22 -35.60 -23.36 -9.51
C THR A 22 -35.54 -23.06 -8.01
N LEU A 23 -34.81 -23.86 -7.24
CA LEU A 23 -34.63 -23.64 -5.81
C LEU A 23 -33.79 -22.38 -5.54
N PRO A 24 -34.19 -21.51 -4.59
CA PRO A 24 -33.35 -20.38 -4.18
C PRO A 24 -31.99 -20.85 -3.66
N LYS A 25 -30.92 -20.29 -4.23
CA LYS A 25 -29.53 -20.54 -3.83
C LYS A 25 -28.93 -19.28 -3.26
N ALA A 26 -28.14 -19.42 -2.19
CA ALA A 26 -27.43 -18.30 -1.57
C ALA A 26 -26.21 -17.86 -2.42
N GLY A 27 -25.68 -18.76 -3.25
CA GLY A 27 -24.61 -18.48 -4.19
C GLY A 27 -24.31 -19.69 -5.11
N PRO A 28 -23.27 -19.60 -5.95
CA PRO A 28 -22.86 -20.68 -6.84
C PRO A 28 -22.25 -21.86 -6.07
N ASN A 29 -22.51 -23.09 -6.52
CA ASN A 29 -21.80 -24.26 -5.98
C ASN A 29 -20.40 -24.39 -6.60
N ALA A 30 -19.56 -25.26 -6.03
CA ALA A 30 -18.18 -25.45 -6.48
C ALA A 30 -18.09 -25.81 -7.97
N LYS A 31 -19.01 -26.66 -8.46
CA LYS A 31 -19.06 -27.10 -9.86
C LYS A 31 -19.28 -25.92 -10.82
N THR A 32 -20.23 -25.02 -10.52
CA THR A 32 -20.50 -23.83 -11.34
C THR A 32 -19.31 -22.89 -11.40
N ILE A 33 -18.57 -22.73 -10.29
CA ILE A 33 -17.36 -21.89 -10.27
C ILE A 33 -16.26 -22.52 -11.13
N ILE A 34 -16.04 -23.82 -10.99
CA ILE A 34 -14.99 -24.53 -11.74
C ILE A 34 -15.27 -24.49 -13.24
N GLU A 35 -16.48 -24.87 -13.67
CA GLU A 35 -16.84 -24.93 -15.10
C GLU A 35 -16.76 -23.57 -15.80
N ARG A 36 -17.08 -22.48 -15.09
CA ARG A 36 -17.00 -21.12 -15.64
C ARG A 36 -15.56 -20.60 -15.70
N GLY A 37 -14.67 -21.01 -14.80
CA GLY A 37 -13.26 -20.63 -14.83
C GLY A 37 -12.47 -21.21 -16.01
N ASP A 38 -12.92 -22.34 -16.55
CA ASP A 38 -12.34 -23.00 -17.73
C ASP A 38 -12.94 -22.51 -19.06
N SER A 39 -13.97 -21.66 -19.01
CA SER A 39 -14.72 -21.22 -20.18
C SER A 39 -14.12 -19.95 -20.79
N SER A 40 -13.43 -20.09 -21.93
CA SER A 40 -12.85 -18.98 -22.71
C SER A 40 -13.88 -18.22 -23.58
N THR A 41 -15.18 -18.44 -23.37
CA THR A 41 -16.25 -17.89 -24.22
C THR A 41 -16.74 -16.58 -23.61
N TYR A 42 -16.44 -15.47 -24.28
CA TYR A 42 -16.89 -14.13 -23.89
C TYR A 42 -17.97 -13.64 -24.86
N GLU A 43 -19.20 -13.40 -24.39
CA GLU A 43 -20.19 -12.62 -25.13
C GLU A 43 -20.09 -11.12 -24.77
N HIS A 44 -20.29 -10.26 -25.76
CA HIS A 44 -20.17 -8.81 -25.60
C HIS A 44 -21.26 -8.29 -24.64
N GLY A 45 -20.86 -7.78 -23.47
CA GLY A 45 -21.76 -7.28 -22.43
C GLY A 45 -21.70 -8.04 -21.10
N GLU A 46 -20.95 -9.15 -21.02
CA GLU A 46 -20.67 -9.85 -19.76
C GLU A 46 -19.40 -9.31 -19.07
N LEU A 47 -19.27 -9.58 -17.76
CA LEU A 47 -18.04 -9.31 -17.01
C LEU A 47 -16.89 -10.13 -17.61
N PRO A 48 -15.64 -9.63 -17.59
CA PRO A 48 -14.49 -10.38 -18.11
C PRO A 48 -14.39 -11.75 -17.43
N PRO A 49 -14.06 -12.83 -18.18
CA PRO A 49 -13.92 -14.15 -17.61
C PRO A 49 -12.80 -14.14 -16.58
N TYR A 50 -12.99 -14.86 -15.48
CA TYR A 50 -11.94 -15.08 -14.49
C TYR A 50 -11.18 -16.36 -14.80
N THR A 51 -9.91 -16.42 -14.38
CA THR A 51 -9.11 -17.64 -14.46
C THR A 51 -9.17 -18.39 -13.13
N LEU A 52 -9.43 -19.70 -13.18
CA LEU A 52 -9.37 -20.56 -11.99
C LEU A 52 -7.96 -21.10 -11.79
N ILE A 53 -7.41 -20.93 -10.59
CA ILE A 53 -6.05 -21.39 -10.25
C ILE A 53 -6.10 -22.18 -8.94
N ASP A 54 -5.57 -23.40 -8.94
CA ASP A 54 -5.40 -24.17 -7.71
C ASP A 54 -4.27 -23.62 -6.84
N ILE A 55 -4.55 -23.40 -5.55
CA ILE A 55 -3.55 -22.93 -4.61
C ILE A 55 -2.51 -24.04 -4.39
N SER A 56 -1.29 -23.78 -4.83
CA SER A 56 -0.13 -24.67 -4.67
C SER A 56 1.08 -23.93 -4.09
N GLY A 57 2.11 -24.69 -3.71
CA GLY A 57 3.38 -24.10 -3.25
C GLY A 57 4.04 -23.20 -4.29
N ASP A 58 3.92 -23.55 -5.57
CA ASP A 58 4.49 -22.78 -6.69
C ASP A 58 3.74 -21.47 -6.90
N VAL A 59 2.40 -21.48 -6.82
CA VAL A 59 1.57 -20.27 -6.89
C VAL A 59 1.92 -19.32 -5.74
N VAL A 60 2.04 -19.84 -4.51
CA VAL A 60 2.46 -19.04 -3.35
C VAL A 60 3.86 -18.45 -3.55
N ALA A 61 4.79 -19.21 -4.13
CA ALA A 61 6.14 -18.72 -4.43
C ALA A 61 6.16 -17.65 -5.53
N ALA A 62 5.34 -17.80 -6.58
CA ALA A 62 5.19 -16.82 -7.66
C ALA A 62 4.60 -15.49 -7.15
N LEU A 63 3.52 -15.57 -6.36
CA LEU A 63 2.90 -14.42 -5.74
C LEU A 63 3.82 -13.68 -4.76
N ALA A 64 4.71 -14.41 -4.09
CA ALA A 64 5.68 -13.82 -3.17
C ALA A 64 6.72 -12.92 -3.87
N ARG A 65 7.02 -13.17 -5.16
CA ARG A 65 7.96 -12.37 -5.96
C ARG A 65 7.37 -11.02 -6.40
N HIS A 66 6.05 -10.97 -6.58
CA HIS A 66 5.33 -9.82 -7.13
C HIS A 66 4.73 -8.90 -6.07
N ARG A 67 5.38 -8.78 -4.91
CA ARG A 67 4.96 -7.79 -3.90
C ARG A 67 5.12 -6.36 -4.46
N PRO A 68 4.23 -5.42 -4.08
CA PRO A 68 4.30 -4.05 -4.56
C PRO A 68 5.72 -3.51 -4.40
N SER A 69 6.25 -2.91 -5.47
CA SER A 69 7.55 -2.26 -5.43
C SER A 69 7.50 -1.13 -4.40
N GLY A 70 8.06 -1.36 -3.21
CA GLY A 70 8.19 -0.34 -2.18
C GLY A 70 9.02 0.86 -2.67
N PHE A 71 9.39 1.75 -1.75
CA PHE A 71 10.09 2.98 -2.13
C PHE A 71 11.37 2.72 -2.93
N ARG A 72 12.14 1.68 -2.60
CA ARG A 72 13.35 1.33 -3.36
C ARG A 72 13.06 0.92 -4.80
N GLY A 73 11.98 0.19 -5.05
CA GLY A 73 11.61 -0.23 -6.40
C GLY A 73 11.09 0.94 -7.24
N SER A 74 10.37 1.87 -6.60
CA SER A 74 9.75 3.01 -7.29
C SER A 74 10.70 4.18 -7.54
N PHE A 75 11.65 4.42 -6.63
CA PHE A 75 12.59 5.55 -6.69
C PHE A 75 14.04 5.14 -6.94
N GLY A 76 14.32 3.84 -7.05
CA GLY A 76 15.65 3.28 -7.26
C GLY A 76 16.48 3.15 -5.97
N MET A 77 17.72 2.67 -6.12
CA MET A 77 18.69 2.74 -5.03
C MET A 77 18.94 4.20 -4.66
N SER A 78 18.76 4.53 -3.38
CA SER A 78 19.17 5.81 -2.81
C SER A 78 20.60 6.12 -3.26
N GLY A 79 20.74 7.16 -4.09
CA GLY A 79 22.04 7.75 -4.39
C GLY A 79 22.70 8.31 -3.13
N PRO A 80 23.87 8.97 -3.24
CA PRO A 80 24.48 9.64 -2.10
C PRO A 80 23.47 10.59 -1.43
N ALA A 81 23.61 10.77 -0.11
CA ALA A 81 22.81 11.70 0.66
C ALA A 81 22.77 13.07 -0.06
N PRO A 82 21.60 13.71 -0.20
CA PRO A 82 21.52 15.03 -0.82
C PRO A 82 22.49 15.99 -0.13
N GLY A 83 23.38 16.61 -0.92
CA GLY A 83 24.36 17.55 -0.38
C GLY A 83 23.67 18.77 0.22
N GLY A 84 24.22 19.27 1.33
CA GLY A 84 23.76 20.48 2.02
C GLY A 84 24.06 21.77 1.25
N LEU A 85 23.51 21.88 0.04
CA LEU A 85 23.62 23.06 -0.80
C LEU A 85 22.64 24.12 -0.31
N LEU A 86 23.09 25.37 -0.35
CA LEU A 86 22.23 26.52 -0.11
C LEU A 86 21.24 26.69 -1.27
N GLY A 87 20.02 27.11 -0.98
CA GLY A 87 19.00 27.38 -1.99
C GLY A 87 18.33 28.73 -1.79
N ILE A 88 17.55 29.11 -2.79
CA ILE A 88 16.81 30.38 -2.79
C ILE A 88 15.85 30.40 -1.59
N GLY A 89 15.85 31.50 -0.84
CA GLY A 89 15.01 31.67 0.34
C GLY A 89 15.64 31.23 1.65
N ASP A 90 16.77 30.51 1.63
CA ASP A 90 17.54 30.22 2.86
C ASP A 90 18.04 31.51 3.51
N THR A 91 18.21 31.50 4.83
CA THR A 91 18.82 32.61 5.56
C THR A 91 20.23 32.22 5.99
N VAL A 92 21.21 33.01 5.60
CA VAL A 92 22.62 32.83 5.96
C VAL A 92 23.11 33.96 6.84
N GLN A 93 24.11 33.67 7.67
CA GLN A 93 24.88 34.63 8.41
C GLN A 93 26.33 34.59 7.91
N VAL A 94 26.89 35.76 7.64
CA VAL A 94 28.27 35.92 7.18
C VAL A 94 29.06 36.60 8.28
N SER A 95 30.11 35.94 8.75
CA SER A 95 31.06 36.49 9.72
C SER A 95 32.40 36.70 9.03
N VAL A 96 32.90 37.93 9.08
CA VAL A 96 34.17 38.34 8.47
C VAL A 96 35.16 38.65 9.59
N TYR A 97 36.39 38.13 9.46
CA TYR A 97 37.49 38.34 10.38
C TYR A 97 38.68 38.92 9.62
N GLU A 98 39.38 39.87 10.23
CA GLU A 98 40.61 40.47 9.68
C GLU A 98 41.76 40.34 10.70
N SER A 99 42.98 40.13 10.19
CA SER A 99 44.16 39.88 11.03
C SER A 99 44.79 41.15 11.61
N ALA A 100 44.47 42.34 11.07
CA ALA A 100 45.14 43.60 11.40
C ALA A 100 44.22 44.68 11.99
N PRO A 101 44.68 45.49 12.97
CA PRO A 101 43.98 46.69 13.43
C PRO A 101 43.80 47.72 12.30
N GLY A 102 42.59 48.28 12.15
CA GLY A 102 42.28 49.28 11.13
C GLY A 102 41.80 48.74 9.78
N GLY A 103 41.45 47.45 9.71
CA GLY A 103 40.90 46.83 8.51
C GLY A 103 39.50 47.35 8.11
N LEU A 104 39.07 46.97 6.91
CA LEU A 104 37.86 47.47 6.24
C LEU A 104 36.57 47.16 7.04
N PHE A 105 36.62 46.12 7.85
CA PHE A 105 35.51 45.68 8.70
C PHE A 105 35.80 45.94 10.18
N SER A 106 36.74 46.83 10.53
CA SER A 106 36.89 47.24 11.94
C SER A 106 35.76 48.21 12.31
N THR A 107 34.76 47.74 13.04
CA THR A 107 33.77 48.63 13.67
C THR A 107 34.50 49.49 14.70
N GLY A 108 34.40 50.81 14.54
CA GLY A 108 35.24 51.83 15.17
C GLY A 108 35.06 52.02 16.68
N ASP A 109 35.04 50.95 17.47
CA ASP A 109 35.31 51.07 18.89
C ASP A 109 36.83 51.10 19.12
N VAL A 110 37.30 52.30 19.45
CA VAL A 110 38.70 52.65 19.72
C VAL A 110 39.00 52.32 21.19
N GLY A 111 38.82 51.06 21.57
CA GLY A 111 39.05 50.55 22.91
C GLY A 111 40.02 49.36 22.91
N THR A 112 41.33 49.67 23.02
CA THR A 112 42.47 48.90 23.61
C THR A 112 42.55 47.36 23.57
N GLY A 113 41.79 46.64 22.75
CA GLY A 113 41.89 45.19 22.62
C GLY A 113 42.84 44.75 21.49
N LEU A 114 43.98 44.16 21.83
CA LEU A 114 44.80 43.33 20.93
C LEU A 114 44.04 42.03 20.64
N GLY A 115 43.27 41.99 19.55
CA GLY A 115 42.54 40.78 19.17
C GLY A 115 41.91 40.91 17.79
N THR A 116 41.88 39.80 17.06
CA THR A 116 41.15 39.62 15.79
C THR A 116 39.75 40.22 15.90
N LYS A 117 39.49 41.29 15.14
CA LYS A 117 38.17 41.93 15.12
C LYS A 117 37.29 41.17 14.13
N ASN A 118 36.10 40.78 14.60
CA ASN A 118 35.10 40.09 13.80
C ASN A 118 33.90 41.01 13.57
N VAL A 119 33.32 40.95 12.37
CA VAL A 119 32.04 41.57 12.05
C VAL A 119 31.09 40.50 11.59
N GLN A 120 29.96 40.44 12.28
CA GLN A 120 28.81 39.66 11.83
C GLN A 120 27.93 40.57 11.00
N LEU A 121 27.79 40.24 9.72
CA LEU A 121 26.82 40.91 8.88
C LEU A 121 25.41 40.53 9.35
N PRO A 122 24.42 41.43 9.18
CA PRO A 122 23.02 41.10 9.41
C PRO A 122 22.64 39.82 8.67
N GLN A 123 21.71 39.05 9.22
CA GLN A 123 21.20 37.85 8.55
C GLN A 123 20.60 38.22 7.20
N GLN A 124 20.98 37.49 6.15
CA GLN A 124 20.54 37.74 4.79
C GLN A 124 19.81 36.53 4.24
N GLN A 125 18.66 36.79 3.63
CA GLN A 125 17.98 35.77 2.85
C GLN A 125 18.59 35.70 1.44
N ILE A 126 18.84 34.49 0.94
CA ILE A 126 19.29 34.28 -0.43
C ILE A 126 18.17 34.73 -1.38
N ALA A 127 18.49 35.72 -2.21
CA ALA A 127 17.54 36.36 -3.11
C ALA A 127 17.11 35.42 -4.24
N ARG A 128 16.09 35.84 -5.02
CA ARG A 128 15.54 35.05 -6.14
C ARG A 128 16.55 34.79 -7.26
N ASP A 129 17.54 35.65 -7.43
CA ASP A 129 18.67 35.46 -8.35
C ASP A 129 19.73 34.50 -7.78
N GLY A 130 19.55 34.02 -6.54
CA GLY A 130 20.45 33.11 -5.86
C GLY A 130 21.65 33.78 -5.21
N THR A 131 21.66 35.10 -5.07
CA THR A 131 22.80 35.86 -4.52
C THR A 131 22.59 36.34 -3.09
N ILE A 132 23.70 36.68 -2.42
CA ILE A 132 23.75 37.45 -1.17
C ILE A 132 24.62 38.70 -1.38
N THR A 133 24.39 39.76 -0.61
CA THR A 133 25.15 41.00 -0.74
C THR A 133 26.16 41.14 0.37
N VAL A 134 27.44 41.21 0.02
CA VAL A 134 28.51 41.43 0.99
C VAL A 134 29.12 42.80 0.74
N PRO A 135 29.17 43.71 1.75
CA PRO A 135 29.78 45.02 1.59
C PRO A 135 31.19 44.90 1.01
N PHE A 136 31.53 45.76 0.06
CA PHE A 136 32.79 45.79 -0.69
C PHE A 136 33.08 44.57 -1.59
N ALA A 137 32.53 43.39 -1.33
CA ALA A 137 32.60 42.23 -2.22
C ALA A 137 31.49 42.22 -3.29
N GLY A 138 30.40 42.95 -3.10
CA GLY A 138 29.27 43.00 -4.03
C GLY A 138 28.32 41.81 -3.88
N GLN A 139 27.69 41.41 -4.98
CA GLN A 139 26.80 40.23 -5.02
C GLN A 139 27.61 38.94 -5.20
N ILE A 140 27.33 37.94 -4.38
CA ILE A 140 27.99 36.64 -4.41
C ILE A 140 26.94 35.56 -4.65
N GLN A 141 27.17 34.69 -5.64
CA GLN A 141 26.31 33.54 -5.91
C GLN A 141 26.37 32.54 -4.74
N ALA A 142 25.23 32.27 -4.12
CA ALA A 142 25.10 31.37 -2.98
C ALA A 142 24.24 30.14 -3.29
N ALA A 143 23.13 30.31 -4.02
CA ALA A 143 22.25 29.20 -4.39
C ALA A 143 23.00 28.14 -5.23
N GLY A 144 22.81 26.87 -4.88
CA GLY A 144 23.47 25.72 -5.50
C GLY A 144 24.89 25.46 -5.02
N ARG A 145 25.40 26.19 -4.02
CA ARG A 145 26.76 26.05 -3.49
C ARG A 145 26.76 25.59 -2.03
N ALA A 146 27.83 24.90 -1.62
CA ALA A 146 28.03 24.62 -0.20
C ALA A 146 28.43 25.92 0.53
N PRO A 147 28.13 26.08 1.84
CA PRO A 147 28.52 27.25 2.60
C PRO A 147 30.03 27.53 2.53
N ALA A 148 30.87 26.48 2.51
CA ALA A 148 32.32 26.60 2.38
C ALA A 148 32.74 27.22 1.04
N ASP A 149 32.09 26.86 -0.07
CA ASP A 149 32.39 27.43 -1.39
C ASP A 149 32.01 28.91 -1.45
N VAL A 150 30.92 29.29 -0.78
CA VAL A 150 30.49 30.70 -0.66
C VAL A 150 31.49 31.47 0.19
N SER A 151 31.95 30.91 1.32
CA SER A 151 33.03 31.46 2.13
C SER A 151 34.28 31.77 1.28
N SER A 152 34.76 30.79 0.50
CA SER A 152 35.92 30.97 -0.37
C SER A 152 35.69 32.03 -1.45
N ALA A 153 34.49 32.11 -2.02
CA ALA A 153 34.14 33.14 -3.00
C ALA A 153 34.17 34.56 -2.41
N ILE A 154 33.69 34.72 -1.17
CA ILE A 154 33.73 36.02 -0.47
C ILE A 154 35.19 36.41 -0.16
N VAL A 155 36.00 35.48 0.35
CA VAL A 155 37.44 35.72 0.60
C VAL A 155 38.14 36.19 -0.67
N ALA A 156 37.90 35.52 -1.81
CA ALA A 156 38.48 35.91 -3.09
C ALA A 156 38.04 37.33 -3.50
N ALA A 157 36.77 37.68 -3.32
CA ALA A 157 36.24 39.01 -3.64
C ALA A 157 36.78 40.12 -2.73
N LEU A 158 37.07 39.80 -1.46
CA LEU A 158 37.62 40.74 -0.47
C LEU A 158 39.15 40.83 -0.47
N SER A 159 39.87 39.86 -1.04
CA SER A 159 41.34 39.76 -0.99
C SER A 159 42.10 41.03 -1.44
N ARG A 160 41.53 41.83 -2.35
CA ARG A 160 42.14 43.09 -2.83
C ARG A 160 41.70 44.34 -2.04
N LYS A 161 40.84 44.18 -1.05
CA LYS A 161 40.18 45.29 -0.33
C LYS A 161 40.33 45.18 1.19
N ALA A 162 40.43 43.97 1.71
CA ALA A 162 40.59 43.64 3.12
C ALA A 162 41.97 43.01 3.36
N ILE A 163 42.49 43.14 4.59
CA ILE A 163 43.77 42.57 4.99
C ILE A 163 43.55 41.14 5.49
N GLU A 164 44.02 40.16 4.73
CA GLU A 164 43.92 38.72 5.03
C GLU A 164 42.52 38.30 5.54
N PRO A 165 41.45 38.54 4.76
CA PRO A 165 40.10 38.27 5.24
C PRO A 165 39.86 36.77 5.43
N GLN A 166 39.28 36.40 6.57
CA GLN A 166 38.69 35.07 6.77
C GLN A 166 37.17 35.20 6.87
N VAL A 167 36.44 34.29 6.21
CA VAL A 167 34.99 34.37 6.13
C VAL A 167 34.34 33.03 6.49
N LEU A 168 33.38 33.09 7.40
CA LEU A 168 32.52 31.97 7.77
C LEU A 168 31.09 32.26 7.32
N VAL A 169 30.53 31.38 6.49
CA VAL A 169 29.11 31.40 6.11
C VAL A 169 28.39 30.27 6.83
N SER A 170 27.38 30.63 7.61
CA SER A 170 26.54 29.70 8.36
C SER A 170 25.09 29.75 7.87
N LEU A 171 24.47 28.58 7.67
CA LEU A 171 23.04 28.47 7.38
C LEU A 171 22.26 28.61 8.70
N ILE A 172 21.46 29.67 8.81
CA ILE A 172 20.64 29.96 9.99
C ILE A 172 19.25 29.37 9.85
N LYS A 173 18.64 29.53 8.67
CA LYS A 173 17.30 29.00 8.38
C LYS A 173 17.33 28.30 7.04
N ASN A 174 17.06 27.00 7.05
CA ASN A 174 16.86 26.19 5.86
C ASN A 174 15.39 26.32 5.44
N SER A 175 15.13 26.99 4.31
CA SER A 175 13.78 27.18 3.75
C SER A 175 13.65 26.63 2.33
N SER A 176 14.76 26.37 1.67
CA SER A 176 14.80 25.82 0.31
C SER A 176 14.86 24.29 0.30
N ASN A 177 15.41 23.69 1.35
CA ASN A 177 15.64 22.26 1.45
C ASN A 177 14.73 21.64 2.53
N THR A 178 13.42 21.62 2.24
CA THR A 178 12.36 21.12 3.12
C THR A 178 11.59 19.96 2.48
N VAL A 179 10.96 19.16 3.33
CA VAL A 179 10.01 18.09 2.98
C VAL A 179 8.67 18.40 3.64
N SER A 180 7.57 18.11 2.94
CA SER A 180 6.23 18.29 3.50
C SER A 180 5.74 16.97 4.10
N VAL A 181 5.26 17.01 5.34
CA VAL A 181 4.63 15.87 6.01
C VAL A 181 3.20 16.23 6.38
N SER A 182 2.26 15.35 6.08
CA SER A 182 0.84 15.56 6.40
C SER A 182 0.10 14.24 6.63
N GLY A 183 -1.11 14.34 7.20
CA GLY A 183 -2.01 13.21 7.44
C GLY A 183 -1.93 12.69 8.86
N GLU A 184 -1.82 11.38 9.04
CA GLU A 184 -1.81 10.66 10.32
C GLU A 184 -0.48 10.84 11.09
N VAL A 185 -0.17 12.09 11.44
CA VAL A 185 0.99 12.46 12.25
C VAL A 185 0.59 13.53 13.27
N PRO A 186 1.21 13.56 14.47
CA PRO A 186 0.96 14.62 15.44
C PRO A 186 1.33 16.02 14.93
N LEU A 187 2.44 16.14 14.18
CA LEU A 187 2.92 17.41 13.63
C LEU A 187 2.93 17.34 12.10
N SER A 188 1.98 18.04 11.47
CA SER A 188 1.97 18.25 10.02
C SER A 188 2.61 19.60 9.68
N GLY A 189 3.31 19.67 8.54
CA GLY A 189 3.96 20.89 8.08
C GLY A 189 5.19 20.64 7.22
N GLU A 190 5.99 21.69 7.02
CA GLU A 190 7.28 21.59 6.36
C GLU A 190 8.39 21.34 7.38
N PHE A 191 9.25 20.37 7.09
CA PHE A 191 10.39 19.98 7.92
C PHE A 191 11.69 20.26 7.14
N PRO A 192 12.63 21.03 7.71
CA PRO A 192 13.92 21.26 7.07
C PRO A 192 14.77 20.00 7.10
N LEU A 193 15.38 19.67 5.96
CA LEU A 193 16.26 18.52 5.83
C LEU A 193 17.64 18.82 6.43
N SER A 194 18.19 17.82 7.12
CA SER A 194 19.50 17.91 7.74
C SER A 194 20.65 17.68 6.74
N LEU A 195 21.84 18.17 7.08
CA LEU A 195 23.03 18.06 6.24
C LEU A 195 23.58 16.61 6.13
N LYS A 196 23.21 15.72 7.05
CA LYS A 196 23.57 14.29 6.99
C LYS A 196 22.75 13.50 5.97
N GLY A 197 21.68 14.12 5.44
CA GLY A 197 20.66 13.46 4.63
C GLY A 197 19.68 12.70 5.52
N ASP A 198 18.42 13.13 5.51
CA ASP A 198 17.36 12.44 6.22
C ASP A 198 16.71 11.39 5.33
N ARG A 199 16.24 10.31 5.94
CA ARG A 199 15.42 9.28 5.30
C ARG A 199 13.94 9.48 5.61
N VAL A 200 13.09 8.72 4.95
CA VAL A 200 11.63 8.78 5.18
C VAL A 200 11.32 8.51 6.66
N GLY A 201 11.97 7.52 7.26
CA GLY A 201 11.83 7.19 8.68
C GLY A 201 12.25 8.34 9.61
N ASP A 202 13.38 9.01 9.32
CA ASP A 202 13.85 10.16 10.11
C ASP A 202 12.83 11.30 10.11
N VAL A 203 12.25 11.59 8.94
CA VAL A 203 11.25 12.66 8.78
C VAL A 203 9.95 12.31 9.50
N ILE A 204 9.49 11.06 9.40
CA ILE A 204 8.32 10.59 10.13
C ILE A 204 8.56 10.67 11.65
N ALA A 205 9.76 10.33 12.11
CA ALA A 205 10.11 10.45 13.52
C ALA A 205 10.07 11.92 14.01
N GLN A 206 10.50 12.88 13.17
CA GLN A 206 10.40 14.32 13.46
C GLN A 206 8.95 14.81 13.50
N ALA A 207 8.10 14.33 12.58
CA ALA A 207 6.66 14.64 12.57
C ALA A 207 5.89 13.95 13.71
N GLY A 208 6.49 12.92 14.31
CA GLY A 208 5.91 12.09 15.36
C GLY A 208 5.22 10.85 14.79
N VAL A 209 5.35 9.74 15.51
CA VAL A 209 4.74 8.46 15.12
C VAL A 209 3.21 8.52 15.34
N PRO A 210 2.40 7.99 14.40
CA PRO A 210 0.95 7.89 14.59
C PRO A 210 0.58 7.18 15.90
N LYS A 211 -0.51 7.62 16.54
CA LYS A 211 -1.07 6.97 17.75
C LYS A 211 -1.86 5.70 17.43
N VAL A 212 -2.23 5.52 16.16
CA VAL A 212 -2.88 4.32 15.63
C VAL A 212 -1.82 3.23 15.45
N PRO A 213 -2.14 1.93 15.64
CA PRO A 213 -1.20 0.87 15.35
C PRO A 213 -0.61 1.01 13.94
N ALA A 214 0.73 1.04 13.83
CA ALA A 214 1.46 1.25 12.57
C ALA A 214 1.07 0.28 11.43
N ARG A 215 0.38 -0.82 11.77
CA ARG A 215 -0.06 -1.87 10.85
C ARG A 215 -1.17 -1.43 9.88
N GLY A 216 -2.02 -0.50 10.31
CA GLY A 216 -3.08 0.09 9.47
C GLY A 216 -2.68 1.39 8.78
N VAL A 217 -1.43 1.85 8.99
CA VAL A 217 -0.93 3.12 8.48
C VAL A 217 -0.11 2.90 7.23
N PHE A 218 -0.47 3.63 6.17
CA PHE A 218 0.24 3.66 4.91
C PHE A 218 1.01 4.96 4.80
N VAL A 219 2.23 4.86 4.29
CA VAL A 219 3.10 5.98 3.95
C VAL A 219 3.12 6.11 2.44
N ARG A 220 2.64 7.25 1.94
CA ARG A 220 2.78 7.64 0.54
C ARG A 220 3.87 8.69 0.41
N LEU A 221 4.91 8.35 -0.34
CA LEU A 221 5.96 9.28 -0.74
C LEU A 221 5.68 9.74 -2.18
N THR A 222 5.60 11.04 -2.39
CA THR A 222 5.47 11.67 -3.70
C THR A 222 6.71 12.50 -3.99
N ARG A 223 7.38 12.20 -5.11
CA ARG A 223 8.55 12.91 -5.63
C ARG A 223 8.27 13.38 -7.05
N GLY A 224 8.00 14.67 -7.20
CA GLY A 224 7.56 15.24 -8.47
C GLY A 224 6.27 14.59 -8.97
N ARG A 225 6.32 13.86 -10.09
CA ARG A 225 5.15 13.16 -10.68
C ARG A 225 5.05 11.68 -10.29
N ARG A 226 5.99 11.16 -9.51
CA ARG A 226 6.02 9.75 -9.11
C ARG A 226 5.56 9.63 -7.66
N SER A 227 4.68 8.69 -7.39
CA SER A 227 4.22 8.36 -6.05
C SER A 227 4.39 6.87 -5.82
N ALA A 228 4.78 6.51 -4.60
CA ALA A 228 4.79 5.14 -4.14
C ALA A 228 4.18 5.08 -2.75
N THR A 229 3.48 3.98 -2.47
CA THR A 229 2.83 3.75 -1.19
C THR A 229 3.30 2.43 -0.64
N MET A 230 3.55 2.38 0.66
CA MET A 230 3.78 1.14 1.39
C MET A 230 3.26 1.27 2.82
N ARG A 231 3.17 0.16 3.54
CA ARG A 231 2.82 0.19 4.96
C ARG A 231 3.96 0.79 5.77
N LEU A 232 3.61 1.52 6.82
CA LEU A 232 4.58 2.02 7.79
C LEU A 232 5.32 0.86 8.46
N SER A 233 4.64 -0.25 8.75
CA SER A 233 5.29 -1.44 9.31
C SER A 233 6.35 -2.04 8.38
N ASP A 234 6.06 -2.20 7.09
CA ASP A 234 7.04 -2.70 6.12
C ASP A 234 8.24 -1.75 5.97
N LEU A 235 8.04 -0.44 6.10
CA LEU A 235 9.11 0.56 6.06
C LEU A 235 10.07 0.41 7.26
N LEU A 236 9.50 0.17 8.45
CA LEU A 236 10.27 -0.02 9.68
C LEU A 236 10.98 -1.38 9.74
N GLU A 237 10.37 -2.43 9.18
CA GLU A 237 10.93 -3.79 9.16
C GLU A 237 12.01 -3.97 8.07
N GLN A 238 11.96 -3.19 6.98
CA GLN A 238 12.86 -3.34 5.84
C GLN A 238 13.71 -2.09 5.63
N PRO A 239 14.93 -2.01 6.20
CA PRO A 239 15.82 -0.85 6.04
C PRO A 239 16.14 -0.48 4.59
N SER A 240 16.04 -1.45 3.67
CA SER A 240 16.22 -1.21 2.25
C SER A 240 15.15 -0.32 1.61
N GLN A 241 13.96 -0.21 2.23
CA GLN A 241 12.85 0.64 1.79
C GLN A 241 12.94 2.06 2.35
N ASP A 242 13.72 2.27 3.41
CA ASP A 242 13.88 3.59 4.01
C ASP A 242 14.87 4.42 3.18
N ILE A 243 14.37 5.13 2.16
CA ILE A 243 15.21 5.88 1.21
C ILE A 243 15.46 7.33 1.67
N PHE A 244 16.50 7.97 1.14
CA PHE A 244 16.71 9.40 1.38
C PHE A 244 15.57 10.23 0.79
N VAL A 245 15.07 11.16 1.58
CA VAL A 245 14.13 12.19 1.11
C VAL A 245 14.90 13.29 0.39
N ARG A 246 14.21 14.02 -0.48
CA ARG A 246 14.76 15.12 -1.27
C ARG A 246 13.94 16.39 -1.07
N PRO A 247 14.54 17.58 -1.29
CA PRO A 247 13.78 18.82 -1.30
C PRO A 247 12.52 18.73 -2.17
N GLY A 248 11.38 19.12 -1.61
CA GLY A 248 10.08 19.10 -2.30
C GLY A 248 9.37 17.75 -2.32
N ASP A 249 9.94 16.70 -1.72
CA ASP A 249 9.20 15.46 -1.47
C ASP A 249 7.98 15.75 -0.56
N GLN A 250 6.91 14.98 -0.78
CA GLN A 250 5.71 15.02 0.06
C GLN A 250 5.49 13.64 0.66
N ILE A 251 5.41 13.59 1.98
CA ILE A 251 5.11 12.39 2.75
C ILE A 251 3.71 12.54 3.32
N PHE A 252 2.82 11.62 2.94
CA PHE A 252 1.45 11.59 3.41
C PHE A 252 1.18 10.28 4.13
N LEU A 253 0.80 10.35 5.40
CA LEU A 253 0.42 9.19 6.20
C LEU A 253 -1.10 9.10 6.28
N TYR A 254 -1.67 7.92 6.06
CA TYR A 254 -3.10 7.72 6.18
C TYR A 254 -3.43 6.33 6.68
N THR A 255 -4.56 6.21 7.36
CA THR A 255 -5.08 4.92 7.81
C THR A 255 -5.95 4.32 6.72
N ASN A 256 -5.68 3.08 6.33
CA ASN A 256 -6.58 2.29 5.48
C ASN A 256 -6.79 0.93 6.15
N PRO A 257 -7.90 0.72 6.88
CA PRO A 257 -8.21 -0.56 7.47
C PRO A 257 -8.52 -1.54 6.34
N GLU A 258 -7.59 -2.46 6.10
CA GLU A 258 -7.80 -3.49 5.09
C GLU A 258 -8.80 -4.51 5.59
N SER A 259 -9.66 -4.97 4.68
CA SER A 259 -10.67 -5.96 4.99
C SER A 259 -10.77 -7.00 3.90
N PHE A 260 -11.30 -8.16 4.26
CA PHE A 260 -11.75 -9.16 3.30
C PHE A 260 -13.20 -9.52 3.60
N THR A 261 -13.94 -9.87 2.55
CA THR A 261 -15.34 -10.26 2.68
C THR A 261 -15.44 -11.79 2.67
N VAL A 262 -16.18 -12.36 3.61
CA VAL A 262 -16.49 -13.80 3.63
C VAL A 262 -17.96 -14.07 3.36
N LEU A 263 -18.20 -15.01 2.45
CA LEU A 263 -19.53 -15.41 1.99
C LEU A 263 -19.64 -16.93 1.87
N GLY A 264 -20.89 -17.43 1.83
CA GLY A 264 -21.21 -18.81 1.50
C GLY A 264 -21.47 -19.72 2.71
N ALA A 265 -21.06 -20.98 2.60
CA ALA A 265 -21.28 -22.05 3.55
C ALA A 265 -20.23 -22.06 4.68
N THR A 266 -20.10 -20.93 5.37
CA THR A 266 -19.20 -20.75 6.51
C THR A 266 -19.98 -20.49 7.79
N GLY A 267 -19.31 -20.57 8.94
CA GLY A 267 -19.92 -20.26 10.24
C GLY A 267 -20.47 -18.82 10.35
N LYS A 268 -19.84 -17.85 9.69
CA LYS A 268 -20.26 -16.44 9.64
C LYS A 268 -19.88 -15.75 8.33
N ASN A 269 -20.85 -15.08 7.71
CA ASN A 269 -20.61 -14.16 6.58
C ASN A 269 -20.45 -12.73 7.12
N ALA A 270 -19.36 -12.05 6.75
CA ALA A 270 -19.08 -10.69 7.20
C ALA A 270 -17.96 -10.05 6.36
N ASP A 271 -17.89 -8.72 6.38
CA ASP A 271 -16.64 -8.00 6.10
C ASP A 271 -15.77 -8.03 7.37
N VAL A 272 -14.54 -8.51 7.23
CA VAL A 272 -13.64 -8.78 8.36
C VAL A 272 -12.35 -7.98 8.17
N GLU A 273 -12.07 -7.11 9.13
CA GLU A 273 -10.85 -6.29 9.14
C GLU A 273 -9.61 -7.11 9.49
N PHE A 274 -8.47 -6.72 8.94
CA PHE A 274 -7.18 -7.32 9.24
C PHE A 274 -6.69 -6.88 10.62
N GLU A 275 -6.50 -7.83 11.54
CA GLU A 275 -5.94 -7.54 12.88
C GLU A 275 -4.40 -7.38 12.90
N GLY A 276 -3.72 -7.62 11.76
CA GLY A 276 -2.26 -7.58 11.64
C GLY A 276 -1.78 -7.21 10.25
N ASN A 277 -0.45 -7.11 10.07
CA ASN A 277 0.18 -6.74 8.79
C ASN A 277 -0.13 -7.71 7.65
N ARG A 278 -0.40 -8.97 8.01
CA ARG A 278 -0.66 -10.06 7.08
C ARG A 278 -1.71 -10.96 7.68
N LEU A 279 -2.65 -11.39 6.84
CA LEU A 279 -3.66 -12.38 7.18
C LEU A 279 -3.52 -13.55 6.21
N THR A 280 -3.42 -14.77 6.71
CA THR A 280 -3.31 -15.96 5.87
C THR A 280 -4.68 -16.52 5.53
N LEU A 281 -4.79 -17.30 4.45
CA LEU A 281 -6.05 -17.96 4.07
C LEU A 281 -6.56 -18.89 5.18
N ALA A 282 -5.67 -19.61 5.84
CA ALA A 282 -6.02 -20.43 7.00
C ALA A 282 -6.63 -19.58 8.15
N GLN A 283 -6.02 -18.42 8.46
CA GLN A 283 -6.55 -17.51 9.48
C GLN A 283 -7.89 -16.91 9.07
N ALA A 284 -8.06 -16.58 7.78
CA ALA A 284 -9.29 -16.05 7.23
C ALA A 284 -10.45 -17.05 7.36
N VAL A 285 -10.23 -18.32 6.99
CA VAL A 285 -11.21 -19.41 7.20
C VAL A 285 -11.54 -19.58 8.68
N GLY A 286 -10.53 -19.55 9.57
CA GLY A 286 -10.76 -19.61 11.01
C GLY A 286 -11.59 -18.44 11.54
N LYS A 287 -11.31 -17.21 11.10
CA LYS A 287 -12.09 -16.00 11.45
C LYS A 287 -13.52 -16.05 10.94
N ALA A 288 -13.77 -16.75 9.84
CA ALA A 288 -15.10 -16.98 9.30
C ALA A 288 -15.91 -18.04 10.07
N GLY A 289 -15.35 -18.62 11.15
CA GLY A 289 -15.96 -19.71 11.90
C GLY A 289 -15.76 -21.09 11.27
N GLY A 290 -14.87 -21.20 10.28
CA GLY A 290 -14.64 -22.44 9.55
C GLY A 290 -15.78 -22.83 8.62
N LEU A 291 -15.62 -23.99 8.00
CA LEU A 291 -16.61 -24.58 7.10
C LEU A 291 -17.82 -25.07 7.91
N ASP A 292 -19.01 -24.85 7.35
CA ASP A 292 -20.26 -25.39 7.88
C ASP A 292 -20.38 -26.87 7.49
N ASP A 293 -20.14 -27.79 8.43
CA ASP A 293 -20.11 -29.25 8.16
C ASP A 293 -21.40 -29.77 7.51
N GLN A 294 -22.55 -29.15 7.79
CA GLN A 294 -23.83 -29.59 7.23
C GLN A 294 -24.04 -29.10 5.81
N ARG A 295 -23.41 -27.99 5.42
CA ARG A 295 -23.76 -27.24 4.21
C ARG A 295 -22.62 -27.09 3.21
N SER A 296 -21.36 -27.16 3.64
CA SER A 296 -20.20 -26.79 2.85
C SER A 296 -19.62 -27.94 2.02
N ASP A 297 -19.04 -27.61 0.87
CA ASP A 297 -18.14 -28.51 0.14
C ASP A 297 -16.69 -28.21 0.53
N ALA A 298 -16.03 -29.16 1.19
CA ALA A 298 -14.62 -29.03 1.57
C ALA A 298 -13.68 -28.83 0.37
N ALA A 299 -14.07 -29.25 -0.85
CA ALA A 299 -13.29 -29.00 -2.06
C ALA A 299 -13.48 -27.60 -2.65
N GLY A 300 -14.41 -26.82 -2.10
CA GLY A 300 -14.90 -25.58 -2.69
C GLY A 300 -14.61 -24.34 -1.85
N VAL A 301 -13.38 -24.16 -1.37
CA VAL A 301 -12.95 -22.88 -0.76
C VAL A 301 -12.31 -22.03 -1.85
N PHE A 302 -12.91 -20.88 -2.15
CA PHE A 302 -12.51 -20.01 -3.25
C PHE A 302 -12.11 -18.62 -2.76
N LEU A 303 -11.07 -18.03 -3.36
CA LEU A 303 -10.67 -16.65 -3.14
C LEU A 303 -10.73 -15.88 -4.45
N PHE A 304 -11.58 -14.87 -4.52
CA PHE A 304 -11.70 -13.98 -5.68
C PHE A 304 -10.80 -12.76 -5.48
N ARG A 305 -9.94 -12.49 -6.46
CA ARG A 305 -8.96 -11.40 -6.41
C ARG A 305 -8.64 -10.86 -7.79
N TYR A 306 -8.39 -9.56 -7.89
CA TYR A 306 -7.72 -8.99 -9.07
C TYR A 306 -6.21 -9.04 -8.89
N GLU A 307 -5.52 -9.70 -9.82
CA GLU A 307 -4.05 -9.81 -9.84
C GLU A 307 -3.43 -8.83 -10.82
N ASP A 308 -2.21 -8.38 -10.51
CA ASP A 308 -1.39 -7.66 -11.47
C ASP A 308 -1.02 -8.58 -12.65
N ALA A 309 -0.97 -8.01 -13.85
CA ALA A 309 -0.71 -8.79 -15.07
C ALA A 309 0.65 -9.52 -15.04
N CYS A 310 1.68 -8.95 -14.40
CA CYS A 310 2.97 -9.62 -14.22
C CYS A 310 2.88 -10.78 -13.22
N ALA A 311 2.17 -10.57 -12.10
CA ALA A 311 1.96 -11.60 -11.10
C ALA A 311 1.21 -12.80 -11.69
N TYR A 312 0.16 -12.53 -12.46
CA TYR A 312 -0.60 -13.55 -13.18
C TYR A 312 0.26 -14.30 -14.22
N ALA A 313 1.05 -13.59 -15.03
CA ALA A 313 1.92 -14.20 -16.02
C ALA A 313 2.96 -15.17 -15.37
N ASP A 314 3.54 -14.79 -14.23
CA ASP A 314 4.49 -15.64 -13.48
C ASP A 314 3.81 -16.89 -12.89
N ILE A 315 2.56 -16.78 -12.41
CA ILE A 315 1.78 -17.95 -11.96
C ILE A 315 1.58 -18.95 -13.11
N GLU A 316 1.21 -18.45 -14.29
CA GLU A 316 0.99 -19.25 -15.49
C GLU A 316 2.29 -19.65 -16.21
N ASN A 317 3.46 -19.38 -15.62
CA ASN A 317 4.79 -19.61 -16.20
C ASN A 317 5.00 -18.98 -17.59
N HIS A 318 4.30 -17.88 -17.88
CA HIS A 318 4.50 -17.10 -19.09
C HIS A 318 5.69 -16.15 -18.93
N HIS A 319 6.63 -16.22 -19.86
CA HIS A 319 7.82 -15.36 -19.85
C HIS A 319 7.52 -13.99 -20.48
N GLY A 320 7.59 -12.96 -19.65
CA GLY A 320 7.46 -11.56 -20.05
C GLY A 320 6.12 -10.96 -19.62
N CYS A 321 6.19 -9.82 -18.94
CA CYS A 321 5.03 -8.99 -18.72
C CYS A 321 5.26 -7.62 -19.38
N GLY A 322 4.34 -7.24 -20.25
CA GLY A 322 4.29 -5.87 -20.77
C GLY A 322 4.01 -4.92 -19.61
N ALA A 323 4.67 -3.76 -19.58
CA ALA A 323 4.46 -2.76 -18.55
C ALA A 323 2.97 -2.38 -18.46
N SER A 324 2.36 -2.60 -17.30
CA SER A 324 0.99 -2.18 -16.94
C SER A 324 -0.13 -2.78 -17.80
N GLY A 325 -0.38 -4.09 -17.65
CA GLY A 325 -1.64 -4.70 -18.08
C GLY A 325 -2.80 -4.33 -17.15
N ALA A 326 -4.04 -4.41 -17.64
CA ALA A 326 -5.23 -4.29 -16.79
C ALA A 326 -5.23 -5.40 -15.73
N PRO A 327 -5.76 -5.16 -14.51
CA PRO A 327 -5.87 -6.19 -13.49
C PRO A 327 -6.64 -7.41 -14.01
N VAL A 328 -6.12 -8.61 -13.76
CA VAL A 328 -6.70 -9.88 -14.21
C VAL A 328 -7.57 -10.45 -13.10
N PRO A 329 -8.87 -10.73 -13.33
CA PRO A 329 -9.69 -11.42 -12.33
C PRO A 329 -9.26 -12.89 -12.20
N VAL A 330 -8.83 -13.27 -11.00
CA VAL A 330 -8.37 -14.62 -10.68
C VAL A 330 -9.21 -15.18 -9.53
N VAL A 331 -9.60 -16.44 -9.66
CA VAL A 331 -10.26 -17.21 -8.60
C VAL A 331 -9.33 -18.32 -8.17
N TYR A 332 -8.85 -18.24 -6.95
CA TYR A 332 -8.02 -19.29 -6.37
C TYR A 332 -8.88 -20.35 -5.70
N ARG A 333 -8.63 -21.64 -5.96
CA ARG A 333 -9.30 -22.75 -5.30
C ARG A 333 -8.38 -23.43 -4.29
N LEU A 334 -8.92 -23.71 -3.10
CA LEU A 334 -8.29 -24.51 -2.07
C LEU A 334 -9.18 -25.72 -1.76
N ASP A 335 -8.67 -26.93 -2.02
CA ASP A 335 -9.37 -28.17 -1.68
C ASP A 335 -8.95 -28.66 -0.28
N LEU A 336 -9.82 -28.51 0.73
CA LEU A 336 -9.55 -28.94 2.10
C LEU A 336 -9.80 -30.45 2.33
N LYS A 337 -10.19 -31.23 1.31
CA LYS A 337 -10.18 -32.70 1.39
C LYS A 337 -8.76 -33.23 1.46
N ASP A 338 -7.79 -32.53 0.85
CA ASP A 338 -6.37 -32.81 1.03
C ASP A 338 -5.83 -32.04 2.25
N PRO A 339 -5.40 -32.72 3.33
CA PRO A 339 -4.84 -32.05 4.50
C PRO A 339 -3.57 -31.23 4.19
N ASN A 340 -2.84 -31.52 3.12
CA ASN A 340 -1.65 -30.75 2.72
C ASN A 340 -2.00 -29.29 2.37
N ASN A 341 -3.21 -29.06 1.86
CA ASN A 341 -3.67 -27.73 1.48
C ASN A 341 -3.84 -26.81 2.69
N LEU A 342 -3.99 -27.34 3.92
CA LEU A 342 -3.92 -26.53 5.14
C LEU A 342 -2.54 -25.90 5.36
N LEU A 343 -1.45 -26.59 4.98
CA LEU A 343 -0.09 -26.05 5.08
C LEU A 343 0.15 -24.94 4.06
N VAL A 344 -0.37 -25.09 2.84
CA VAL A 344 -0.28 -24.05 1.80
C VAL A 344 -1.11 -22.83 2.20
N ALA A 345 -2.30 -23.03 2.77
CA ALA A 345 -3.17 -21.95 3.25
C ALA A 345 -2.55 -21.09 4.36
N GLN A 346 -1.59 -21.61 5.14
CA GLN A 346 -0.82 -20.83 6.10
C GLN A 346 0.21 -19.89 5.47
N ARG A 347 0.58 -20.12 4.20
CA ARG A 347 1.57 -19.32 3.46
C ARG A 347 0.93 -18.42 2.41
N PHE A 348 -0.32 -18.69 2.06
CA PHE A 348 -1.11 -17.85 1.17
C PHE A 348 -1.67 -16.64 1.93
N TYR A 349 -1.22 -15.43 1.61
CA TYR A 349 -1.68 -14.20 2.25
C TYR A 349 -2.86 -13.57 1.51
N LEU A 350 -3.85 -13.10 2.26
CA LEU A 350 -4.93 -12.26 1.78
C LEU A 350 -4.45 -10.83 1.52
N ARG A 351 -5.16 -10.12 0.65
CA ARG A 351 -5.00 -8.71 0.29
C ARG A 351 -6.29 -7.96 0.57
N ASP A 352 -6.19 -6.63 0.63
CA ASP A 352 -7.36 -5.78 0.79
C ASP A 352 -8.41 -6.07 -0.30
N LYS A 353 -9.67 -6.17 0.12
CA LYS A 353 -10.85 -6.45 -0.71
C LYS A 353 -10.88 -7.81 -1.38
N ASP A 354 -10.08 -8.77 -0.93
CA ASP A 354 -10.28 -10.17 -1.27
C ASP A 354 -11.68 -10.65 -0.86
N VAL A 355 -12.28 -11.53 -1.66
CA VAL A 355 -13.53 -12.21 -1.31
C VAL A 355 -13.28 -13.69 -1.12
N LEU A 356 -13.42 -14.17 0.12
CA LEU A 356 -13.41 -15.58 0.47
C LEU A 356 -14.82 -16.14 0.35
N TYR A 357 -15.00 -17.15 -0.48
CA TYR A 357 -16.27 -17.81 -0.72
C TYR A 357 -16.15 -19.31 -0.45
N ILE A 358 -17.02 -19.84 0.41
CA ILE A 358 -17.12 -21.28 0.66
C ILE A 358 -18.37 -21.81 -0.02
N ALA A 359 -18.22 -22.73 -0.98
CA ALA A 359 -19.33 -23.24 -1.75
C ALA A 359 -20.24 -24.17 -0.94
N ASP A 360 -21.54 -24.12 -1.24
CA ASP A 360 -22.51 -25.10 -0.75
C ASP A 360 -22.25 -26.49 -1.37
N ALA A 361 -22.41 -27.54 -0.57
CA ALA A 361 -22.39 -28.93 -0.99
C ALA A 361 -23.55 -29.24 -1.94
N GLN A 362 -23.31 -30.10 -2.94
CA GLN A 362 -24.32 -30.49 -3.91
C GLN A 362 -25.53 -31.20 -3.26
N SER A 363 -25.31 -31.90 -2.14
CA SER A 363 -26.37 -32.56 -1.36
C SER A 363 -27.40 -31.57 -0.78
N MET A 364 -27.05 -30.30 -0.61
CA MET A 364 -27.95 -29.28 -0.05
C MET A 364 -29.13 -28.97 -0.97
N ASP A 365 -28.94 -29.08 -2.29
CA ASP A 365 -30.02 -28.90 -3.24
C ASP A 365 -31.09 -30.01 -3.07
N VAL A 366 -30.66 -31.26 -2.85
CA VAL A 366 -31.54 -32.40 -2.59
C VAL A 366 -32.24 -32.28 -1.24
N PHE A 367 -31.52 -31.84 -0.21
CA PHE A 367 -32.11 -31.65 1.13
C PHE A 367 -33.20 -30.57 1.12
N LYS A 368 -32.94 -29.41 0.51
CA LYS A 368 -33.93 -28.32 0.38
C LYS A 368 -35.16 -28.78 -0.40
N PHE A 369 -34.97 -29.55 -1.47
CA PHE A 369 -36.07 -30.14 -2.23
C PHE A 369 -36.92 -31.08 -1.36
N ALA A 370 -36.30 -31.99 -0.62
CA ALA A 370 -36.99 -32.92 0.27
C ALA A 370 -37.76 -32.19 1.39
N GLN A 371 -37.18 -31.12 1.94
CA GLN A 371 -37.84 -30.29 2.96
C GLN A 371 -39.09 -29.59 2.41
N LEU A 372 -39.03 -29.03 1.19
CA LEU A 372 -40.20 -28.44 0.54
C LEU A 372 -41.30 -29.48 0.27
N LEU A 373 -40.94 -30.67 -0.21
CA LEU A 373 -41.91 -31.77 -0.37
C LEU A 373 -42.55 -32.18 0.97
N GLY A 374 -41.74 -32.27 2.04
CA GLY A 374 -42.23 -32.58 3.39
C GLY A 374 -43.22 -31.54 3.91
N THR A 375 -42.99 -30.25 3.66
CA THR A 375 -43.97 -29.20 4.03
C THR A 375 -45.28 -29.31 3.26
N GLY A 376 -45.25 -29.74 1.99
CA GLY A 376 -46.47 -29.99 1.20
C GLY A 376 -47.27 -31.19 1.70
N LEU A 377 -46.59 -32.30 2.06
CA LEU A 377 -47.24 -33.50 2.58
C LEU A 377 -47.79 -33.33 4.00
N GLY A 378 -47.18 -32.47 4.82
CA GLY A 378 -47.68 -32.13 6.16
C GLY A 378 -49.06 -31.44 6.14
N VAL A 379 -49.32 -30.59 5.13
CA VAL A 379 -50.63 -29.94 4.94
C VAL A 379 -51.69 -30.94 4.46
N VAL A 380 -51.32 -31.92 3.63
CA VAL A 380 -52.24 -32.97 3.15
C VAL A 380 -52.58 -33.97 4.27
N GLY A 381 -51.62 -34.32 5.14
CA GLY A 381 -51.86 -35.18 6.31
C GLY A 381 -52.79 -34.53 7.36
N ALA A 382 -52.69 -33.22 7.54
CA ALA A 382 -53.62 -32.45 8.38
C ALA A 382 -55.02 -32.28 7.73
N GLY A 383 -55.10 -32.19 6.41
CA GLY A 383 -56.38 -32.15 5.68
C GLY A 383 -57.12 -33.49 5.66
N ALA A 384 -56.40 -34.60 5.52
CA ALA A 384 -56.98 -35.95 5.51
C ALA A 384 -57.55 -36.38 6.87
N THR A 385 -57.02 -35.86 7.98
CA THR A 385 -57.59 -36.08 9.33
C THR A 385 -58.83 -35.22 9.60
N ILE A 386 -59.01 -34.10 8.90
CA ILE A 386 -60.20 -33.24 9.00
C ILE A 386 -61.34 -33.74 8.10
N SER A 387 -61.04 -34.35 6.95
CA SER A 387 -62.05 -34.92 6.04
C SER A 387 -62.58 -36.30 6.47
N GLY A 388 -61.96 -36.94 7.46
CA GLY A 388 -62.31 -38.28 7.94
C GLY A 388 -63.20 -38.30 9.20
N ARG A 389 -63.88 -37.19 9.52
CA ARG A 389 -64.74 -37.07 10.70
C ARG A 389 -66.20 -36.83 10.35
#